data_AF-A0A6G7X082-F1
#
_entry.id   AF-A0A6G7X082-F1
#
_cell.length_a   1.000
_cell.length_b   1.000
_cell.length_c   1.000
_cell.angle_alpha   90.00
_cell.angle_beta   90.00
_cell.angle_gamma   90.00
#
_symmetry.space_group_name_H-M   'P 1'
#
loop_
_entity.id
_entity.type
_entity.pdbx_description
1 polymer ?
#
loop_
_entity_poly.entity_id
_entity_poly.type
_entity_poly.pdbx_seq_one_letter_code
_entity_poly.pdbx_strand_id
1 'polypeptide(L)'
;MVKKASEVEFFPYNSRHNCYMVINDNGKLEQIQHGVDNMKELYEKVKNNDSDLYIVWPGRYRSDLFIVDNLELFAEAFKIII
;
A
#
# COMPACT_ATOMS: atom_id res chain seq x y z
N MET A 1 -7.62 10.50 -11.04
CA MET A 1 -8.48 10.23 -9.88
C MET A 1 -7.92 9.01 -9.17
N VAL A 2 -7.78 9.07 -7.84
CA VAL A 2 -7.31 7.93 -7.03
C VAL A 2 -8.42 6.90 -6.93
N LYS A 3 -8.08 5.61 -7.04
CA LYS A 3 -9.04 4.49 -6.93
C LYS A 3 -8.87 3.80 -5.58
N LYS A 4 -9.91 3.13 -5.08
CA LYS A 4 -9.77 2.27 -3.89
C LYS A 4 -9.21 0.90 -4.28
N ALA A 5 -8.29 0.39 -3.49
CA ALA A 5 -7.71 -0.93 -3.74
C ALA A 5 -8.73 -2.05 -3.47
N SER A 6 -9.59 -1.88 -2.45
CA SER A 6 -10.60 -2.88 -2.08
C SER A 6 -11.69 -3.10 -3.15
N GLU A 7 -11.91 -2.12 -4.04
CA GLU A 7 -12.89 -2.19 -5.12
C GLU A 7 -12.38 -3.00 -6.33
N VAL A 8 -11.11 -3.38 -6.36
CA VAL A 8 -10.53 -4.21 -7.42
C VAL A 8 -10.54 -5.66 -6.96
N GLU A 9 -11.28 -6.49 -7.68
CA GLU A 9 -11.30 -7.93 -7.48
C GLU A 9 -9.88 -8.50 -7.61
N PHE A 10 -9.42 -9.20 -6.57
CA PHE A 10 -8.06 -9.76 -6.47
C PHE A 10 -6.94 -8.74 -6.65
N PHE A 11 -7.05 -7.55 -6.04
CA PHE A 11 -5.97 -6.57 -6.06
C PHE A 11 -4.64 -7.18 -5.54
N PRO A 12 -3.54 -7.08 -6.31
CA PRO A 12 -2.31 -7.79 -5.98
C PRO A 12 -1.45 -7.01 -4.99
N TYR A 13 -1.92 -6.85 -3.75
CA TYR A 13 -1.28 -6.02 -2.71
C TYR A 13 0.20 -6.30 -2.51
N ASN A 14 0.65 -7.56 -2.65
CA ASN A 14 2.03 -7.97 -2.38
C ASN A 14 2.92 -8.06 -3.62
N SER A 15 2.44 -7.63 -4.80
CA SER A 15 3.21 -7.69 -6.04
C SER A 15 4.53 -6.93 -5.93
N ARG A 16 5.61 -7.54 -6.41
CA ARG A 16 6.93 -6.89 -6.50
C ARG A 16 6.97 -5.73 -7.49
N HIS A 17 5.97 -5.64 -8.36
CA HIS A 17 5.85 -4.55 -9.34
C HIS A 17 5.10 -3.34 -8.77
N ASN A 18 4.51 -3.45 -7.58
CA ASN A 18 3.85 -2.33 -6.93
C ASN A 18 4.87 -1.33 -6.40
N CYS A 19 4.54 -0.04 -6.50
CA CYS A 19 5.26 1.02 -5.82
C CYS A 19 4.38 1.55 -4.66
N TYR A 20 4.87 1.36 -3.44
CA TYR A 20 4.18 1.78 -2.21
C TYR A 20 4.65 3.18 -1.83
N MET A 21 3.71 4.05 -1.50
CA MET A 21 3.99 5.41 -1.09
C MET A 21 3.16 5.78 0.13
N VAL A 22 3.75 6.53 1.06
CA VAL A 22 3.07 7.02 2.27
C VAL A 22 3.44 8.47 2.47
N ILE A 23 2.52 9.25 3.05
CA ILE A 23 2.84 10.59 3.55
C ILE A 23 3.42 10.42 4.95
N ASN A 24 4.65 10.90 5.17
CA ASN A 24 5.26 10.89 6.49
C ASN A 24 4.72 12.02 7.38
N ASP A 25 5.12 12.02 8.64
CA ASP A 25 4.68 13.00 9.65
C ASP A 25 5.06 14.46 9.30
N ASN A 26 6.00 14.66 8.38
CA ASN A 26 6.39 15.97 7.87
C ASN A 26 5.60 16.39 6.62
N GLY A 27 4.56 15.64 6.23
CA GLY A 27 3.77 15.89 5.03
C GLY A 27 4.48 15.55 3.73
N LYS A 28 5.60 14.81 3.77
CA LYS A 28 6.39 14.43 2.59
C LYS A 28 6.01 13.04 2.11
N LEU A 29 5.86 12.90 0.78
CA LEU A 29 5.71 11.62 0.12
C LEU A 29 7.00 10.81 0.19
N GLU A 30 6.93 9.61 0.76
CA GLU A 30 8.01 8.63 0.82
C GLU A 30 7.65 7.39 0.03
N GLN A 31 8.56 6.91 -0.81
CA GLN A 31 8.45 5.61 -1.45
C GLN A 31 9.03 4.55 -0.52
N ILE A 32 8.30 3.43 -0.33
CA ILE A 32 8.75 2.32 0.49
C ILE A 32 9.24 1.18 -0.40
N GLN A 33 10.42 0.65 -0.09
CA GLN A 33 10.98 -0.50 -0.79
C GLN A 33 10.18 -1.77 -0.45
N HIS A 34 9.92 -2.59 -1.48
CA HIS A 34 9.28 -3.89 -1.30
C HIS A 34 10.14 -4.81 -0.42
N GLY A 35 9.55 -5.33 0.66
CA GLY A 35 10.19 -6.26 1.58
C GLY A 35 9.28 -6.51 2.79
N VAL A 36 9.26 -7.73 3.32
CA VAL A 36 8.31 -8.10 4.40
C VAL A 36 8.51 -7.22 5.64
N ASP A 37 9.77 -7.00 6.06
CA ASP A 37 10.08 -6.16 7.22
C ASP A 37 9.64 -4.71 7.00
N ASN A 38 9.97 -4.13 5.83
CA ASN A 38 9.54 -2.78 5.47
C ASN A 38 8.01 -2.63 5.43
N MET A 39 7.30 -3.66 4.94
CA MET A 39 5.84 -3.64 4.83
C MET A 39 5.17 -3.78 6.20
N LYS A 40 5.80 -4.51 7.12
CA LYS A 40 5.38 -4.58 8.53
C LYS A 40 5.56 -3.24 9.22
N GLU A 41 6.71 -2.59 9.07
CA GLU A 41 6.95 -1.24 9.61
C GLU A 41 5.97 -0.21 9.02
N LEU A 42 5.71 -0.30 7.72
CA LEU A 42 4.74 0.55 7.03
C LEU A 42 3.33 0.35 7.56
N TYR A 43 2.89 -0.90 7.75
CA TYR A 43 1.59 -1.23 8.33
C TYR A 43 1.43 -0.61 9.73
N GLU A 44 2.41 -0.78 10.61
CA GLU A 44 2.37 -0.21 11.97
C GLU A 44 2.35 1.32 11.93
N LYS A 45 3.14 1.94 11.05
CA LYS A 45 3.16 3.41 10.89
C LYS A 45 1.80 3.94 10.42
N VAL A 46 1.24 3.35 9.37
CA VAL A 46 -0.07 3.74 8.80
C VAL A 46 -1.19 3.57 9.82
N LYS A 47 -1.18 2.45 10.55
CA LYS A 47 -2.17 2.15 11.60
C LYS A 47 -2.12 3.13 12.78
N ASN A 48 -0.92 3.55 13.19
CA ASN A 48 -0.74 4.41 14.37
C ASN A 48 -0.87 5.91 14.07
N ASN A 49 -0.42 6.34 12.88
CA ASN A 49 -0.32 7.77 12.52
C ASN A 49 -1.49 8.25 11.65
N ASP A 50 -2.50 7.41 11.40
CA ASP A 50 -3.65 7.71 10.51
C ASP A 50 -3.19 8.28 9.15
N SER A 51 -2.11 7.70 8.61
CA SER A 51 -1.48 8.18 7.38
C SER A 51 -1.99 7.42 6.17
N ASP A 52 -2.24 8.11 5.06
CA ASP A 52 -2.69 7.45 3.82
C ASP A 52 -1.56 6.62 3.20
N LEU A 53 -1.87 5.35 2.92
CA LEU A 53 -1.03 4.45 2.12
C LEU A 53 -1.54 4.39 0.69
N TYR A 54 -0.65 4.63 -0.26
CA TYR A 54 -0.91 4.57 -1.69
C TYR A 54 -0.09 3.47 -2.36
N ILE A 55 -0.70 2.82 -3.36
CA ILE A 55 -0.06 1.83 -4.21
C ILE A 55 -0.21 2.24 -5.66
N VAL A 56 0.89 2.39 -6.38
CA VAL A 56 0.86 2.40 -7.85
C VAL A 56 0.99 0.97 -8.32
N TRP A 57 -0.08 0.47 -8.95
CA TRP A 57 -0.08 -0.83 -9.58
C TRP A 57 0.11 -0.68 -11.09
N PRO A 58 1.19 -1.21 -11.68
CA PRO A 58 1.34 -1.27 -13.12
C PRO A 58 0.39 -2.34 -13.67
N GLY A 59 -0.78 -1.90 -14.13
CA GLY A 59 -1.68 -2.72 -14.92
C GLY A 59 -1.07 -3.04 -16.29
N ARG A 60 -1.81 -3.77 -17.13
CA ARG A 60 -1.32 -4.23 -18.44
C ARG A 60 -0.94 -3.10 -19.41
N TYR A 61 -1.62 -1.97 -19.35
CA TYR A 61 -1.48 -0.87 -20.32
C TYR A 61 -1.25 0.49 -19.69
N ARG A 62 -1.52 0.63 -18.38
CA ARG A 62 -1.32 1.88 -17.63
C ARG A 62 -1.05 1.56 -16.18
N SER A 63 -0.31 2.46 -15.54
CA SER A 63 -0.19 2.49 -14.08
C SER A 63 -1.32 3.31 -13.50
N ASP A 64 -2.02 2.75 -12.53
CA ASP A 64 -3.09 3.43 -11.80
C ASP A 64 -2.65 3.61 -10.34
N LEU A 65 -3.02 4.75 -9.75
CA LEU A 65 -2.78 5.06 -8.34
C LEU A 65 -4.00 4.63 -7.52
N PHE A 66 -3.74 3.82 -6.50
CA PHE A 66 -4.72 3.30 -5.57
C PHE A 66 -4.43 3.81 -4.15
N ILE A 67 -5.48 4.13 -3.40
CA ILE A 67 -5.42 4.26 -1.95
C ILE A 67 -5.72 2.90 -1.32
N VAL A 68 -4.96 2.52 -0.31
CA VAL A 68 -5.22 1.32 0.50
C VAL A 68 -6.26 1.71 1.55
N ASP A 69 -7.52 1.56 1.17
CA ASP A 69 -8.68 1.89 1.99
C ASP A 69 -9.06 0.77 2.98
N ASN A 70 -8.51 -0.43 2.79
CA ASN A 70 -8.62 -1.54 3.74
C ASN A 70 -7.21 -2.06 4.06
N LEU A 71 -6.72 -1.68 5.24
CA LEU A 71 -5.38 -2.00 5.71
C LEU A 71 -5.23 -3.49 6.13
N GLU A 72 -6.33 -4.15 6.50
CA GLU A 72 -6.32 -5.57 6.89
C GLU A 72 -6.01 -6.46 5.67
N LEU A 73 -6.63 -6.19 4.51
CA LEU A 73 -6.33 -6.91 3.26
C LEU A 73 -4.87 -6.76 2.85
N PHE A 74 -4.29 -5.58 3.06
CA PHE A 74 -2.86 -5.35 2.84
C PHE A 74 -2.02 -6.21 3.81
N ALA A 75 -2.36 -6.20 5.10
CA ALA A 75 -1.63 -6.96 6.12
C ALA A 75 -1.70 -8.48 5.89
N GLU A 76 -2.87 -9.00 5.52
CA GLU A 76 -3.07 -10.40 5.13
C GLU A 76 -2.20 -10.79 3.92
N ALA A 77 -2.16 -9.93 2.88
CA ALA A 77 -1.38 -10.21 1.67
C ALA A 77 0.13 -10.33 1.93
N PHE A 78 0.62 -9.63 2.95
CA PHE A 78 2.01 -9.70 3.42
C PHE A 78 2.22 -10.68 4.59
N LYS A 79 1.16 -11.34 5.07
CA LYS A 79 1.18 -12.24 6.24
C LYS A 79 1.70 -11.55 7.52
N ILE A 80 1.36 -10.28 7.68
CA ILE A 80 1.71 -9.47 8.86
C ILE A 80 0.81 -9.83 10.04
N ILE A 81 -0.47 -10.07 9.76
CA ILE A 81 -1.48 -10.58 10.71
C ILE A 81 -1.89 -11.99 10.30
N ILE A 82 -2.32 -12.78 11.29
CA ILE A 82 -2.73 -14.19 11.16
C ILE A 82 -4.23 -14.29 11.43
#